data_AF-A0A9E3PU20-F1
#
_entry.id   AF-A0A9E3PU20-F1
#
_cell.length_a   1.000
_cell.length_b   1.000
_cell.length_c   1.000
_cell.angle_alpha   90.00
_cell.angle_beta   90.00
_cell.angle_gamma   90.00
#
_symmetry.space_group_name_H-M   'P 1'
#
loop_
_entity.id
_entity.type
_entity.pdbx_description
1 polymer ?
#
loop_
_entity_poly.entity_id
_entity_poly.type
_entity_poly.pdbx_seq_one_letter_code
_entity_poly.pdbx_strand_id
1 'polypeptide(L)'
;MTDAGFQNRIDPATIDLPNLDFTPDPDIESNYDKYYYFHRADADFDTAYMDILECDGYARGLTHRVPYQPVPYAYAGTIGGAIGGAIGNALADAIYGSAERRRQRRYNMRTCMGFKGYRIYGLSKPLWEAFNFEEGNRRIDEGERLRLLQIQARVASGPTPRQGEIVE
;
A
#
# COMPACT_ATOMS: atom_id res chain seq x y z
N MET A 1 -18.02 -14.20 2.92
CA MET A 1 -17.60 -12.97 2.23
C MET A 1 -18.88 -12.27 1.84
N THR A 2 -19.33 -11.31 2.64
CA THR A 2 -20.65 -10.67 2.47
C THR A 2 -20.61 -9.65 1.35
N ASP A 3 -21.73 -9.57 0.64
CA ASP A 3 -22.14 -8.79 -0.55
C ASP A 3 -21.76 -7.29 -0.59
N ALA A 4 -21.07 -6.75 0.40
CA ALA A 4 -20.82 -5.31 0.57
C ALA A 4 -19.80 -4.74 -0.43
N GLY A 5 -18.87 -5.55 -0.96
CA GLY A 5 -17.86 -5.09 -1.91
C GLY A 5 -18.41 -4.81 -3.32
N PHE A 6 -19.50 -5.46 -3.70
CA PHE A 6 -20.13 -5.30 -5.02
C PHE A 6 -21.14 -4.15 -5.05
N GLN A 7 -21.80 -3.88 -3.91
CA GLN A 7 -22.86 -2.86 -3.79
C GLN A 7 -22.37 -1.40 -3.96
N ASN A 8 -21.05 -1.16 -3.88
CA ASN A 8 -20.43 0.17 -4.00
C ASN A 8 -19.46 0.31 -5.18
N ARG A 9 -19.67 -0.48 -6.24
CA ARG A 9 -18.86 -0.38 -7.46
C ARG A 9 -19.24 0.87 -8.25
N ILE A 10 -18.26 1.71 -8.53
CA ILE A 10 -18.35 2.84 -9.44
C ILE A 10 -18.24 2.31 -10.86
N ASP A 11 -19.06 2.83 -11.77
CA ASP A 11 -18.93 2.55 -13.18
C ASP A 11 -17.51 2.95 -13.65
N PRO A 12 -16.68 2.03 -14.16
CA PRO A 12 -15.31 2.31 -14.60
C PRO A 12 -15.22 3.44 -15.64
N ALA A 13 -16.28 3.63 -16.43
CA ALA A 13 -16.35 4.68 -17.44
C ALA A 13 -16.52 6.09 -16.83
N THR A 14 -16.96 6.16 -15.57
CA THR A 14 -17.14 7.42 -14.82
C THR A 14 -15.96 7.75 -13.91
N ILE A 15 -15.00 6.83 -13.79
CA ILE A 15 -13.76 7.08 -13.06
C ILE A 15 -12.80 7.84 -13.98
N ASP A 16 -12.57 9.12 -13.66
CA ASP A 16 -11.56 9.91 -14.33
C ASP A 16 -10.18 9.29 -14.14
N LEU A 17 -9.49 9.04 -15.26
CA LEU A 17 -8.11 8.56 -15.22
C LEU A 17 -7.22 9.75 -14.81
N PRO A 18 -6.47 9.67 -13.69
CA PRO A 18 -5.55 10.72 -13.33
C PRO A 18 -4.48 10.89 -14.41
N ASN A 19 -4.01 12.12 -14.61
CA ASN A 19 -2.88 12.36 -15.49
C ASN A 19 -1.62 11.71 -14.91
N LEU A 20 -0.97 10.83 -15.66
CA LEU A 20 0.26 10.13 -15.26
C LEU A 20 1.47 10.62 -16.04
N ASP A 21 1.33 11.64 -16.88
CA ASP A 21 2.42 12.23 -17.64
C ASP A 21 3.27 13.13 -16.73
N PHE A 22 4.57 12.86 -16.69
CA PHE A 22 5.58 13.69 -16.02
C PHE A 22 6.92 13.61 -16.79
N THR A 23 7.94 14.33 -16.33
CA THR A 23 9.31 14.11 -16.79
C THR A 23 10.11 13.61 -15.59
N PRO A 24 10.64 12.37 -15.62
CA PRO A 24 11.51 11.88 -14.57
C PRO A 24 12.71 12.81 -14.37
N ASP A 25 13.03 13.07 -13.11
CA ASP A 25 14.28 13.70 -12.68
C ASP A 25 14.89 12.83 -11.56
N PRO A 26 16.17 13.06 -11.19
CA PRO A 26 16.83 12.24 -10.17
C PRO A 26 16.12 12.22 -8.81
N ASP A 27 15.43 13.30 -8.42
CA ASP A 27 14.72 13.37 -7.15
C ASP A 27 13.45 12.51 -7.21
N ILE A 28 12.73 12.53 -8.33
CA ILE A 28 11.56 11.67 -8.57
C ILE A 28 11.99 10.20 -8.62
N GLU A 29 13.02 9.87 -9.39
CA GLU A 29 13.51 8.49 -9.57
C GLU A 29 13.99 7.88 -8.23
N SER A 30 14.64 8.68 -7.39
CA SER A 30 15.09 8.23 -6.06
C SER A 30 13.95 7.82 -5.13
N ASN A 31 12.69 8.16 -5.45
CA ASN A 31 11.51 7.84 -4.65
C ASN A 31 10.56 6.83 -5.32
N TYR A 32 10.97 6.16 -6.40
CA TYR A 32 10.18 5.11 -7.04
C TYR A 32 9.94 3.88 -6.15
N ASP A 33 10.71 3.70 -5.08
CA ASP A 33 10.44 2.71 -4.03
C ASP A 33 9.16 3.03 -3.22
N LYS A 34 8.79 4.31 -3.16
CA LYS A 34 7.62 4.83 -2.41
C LYS A 34 6.45 5.16 -3.31
N TYR A 35 6.71 5.88 -4.39
CA TYR A 35 5.69 6.41 -5.30
C TYR A 35 5.71 5.60 -6.58
N TYR A 36 4.80 4.65 -6.65
CA TYR A 36 4.63 3.77 -7.80
C TYR A 36 3.16 3.37 -7.98
N TYR A 37 2.83 2.88 -9.17
CA TYR A 37 1.58 2.21 -9.48
C TYR A 37 1.84 0.90 -10.24
N PHE A 38 0.81 0.07 -10.30
CA PHE A 38 0.85 -1.21 -11.01
C PHE A 38 0.20 -1.06 -12.37
N HIS A 39 0.69 -1.76 -13.38
CA HIS A 39 0.01 -1.87 -14.68
C HIS A 39 0.17 -3.27 -15.26
N ARG A 40 -0.88 -3.78 -15.91
CA ARG A 40 -0.88 -5.04 -16.66
C ARG A 40 -1.69 -4.88 -17.93
N ALA A 41 -1.06 -5.08 -19.08
CA ALA A 41 -1.63 -4.74 -20.39
C ALA A 41 -2.86 -5.57 -20.80
N ASP A 42 -2.99 -6.78 -20.26
CA ASP A 42 -4.10 -7.70 -20.54
C ASP A 42 -5.19 -7.69 -19.46
N ALA A 43 -5.02 -6.90 -18.38
CA ALA A 43 -6.03 -6.75 -17.36
C ALA A 43 -7.12 -5.79 -17.82
N ASP A 44 -8.37 -6.22 -17.76
CA ASP A 44 -9.49 -5.29 -17.73
C ASP A 44 -9.68 -4.71 -16.32
N PHE A 45 -10.57 -3.71 -16.20
CA PHE A 45 -10.85 -3.07 -14.93
C PHE A 45 -11.28 -4.07 -13.85
N ASP A 46 -12.14 -5.02 -14.21
CA ASP A 46 -12.71 -5.99 -13.29
C ASP A 46 -11.63 -6.88 -12.68
N THR A 47 -10.76 -7.41 -13.53
CA THR A 47 -9.63 -8.22 -13.11
C THR A 47 -8.67 -7.40 -12.27
N ALA A 48 -8.34 -6.17 -12.70
CA ALA A 48 -7.48 -5.28 -11.93
C ALA A 48 -8.04 -4.92 -10.56
N TYR A 49 -9.34 -4.70 -10.46
CA TYR A 49 -9.99 -4.35 -9.20
C TYR A 49 -9.99 -5.54 -8.24
N MET A 50 -10.33 -6.73 -8.70
CA MET A 50 -10.28 -7.94 -7.87
C MET A 50 -8.85 -8.27 -7.42
N ASP A 51 -7.88 -8.13 -8.31
CA ASP A 51 -6.46 -8.33 -8.00
C ASP A 51 -5.97 -7.35 -6.92
N ILE A 52 -6.28 -6.06 -7.07
CA ILE A 52 -5.89 -5.01 -6.11
C ILE A 52 -6.62 -5.18 -4.77
N LEU A 53 -7.90 -5.51 -4.77
CA LEU A 53 -8.66 -5.78 -3.55
C LEU A 53 -8.06 -6.94 -2.75
N GLU A 54 -7.75 -8.04 -3.43
CA GLU A 54 -7.13 -9.21 -2.82
C GLU A 54 -5.77 -8.86 -2.23
N CYS A 55 -4.92 -8.17 -3.01
CA CYS A 55 -3.59 -7.77 -2.55
C CYS A 55 -3.64 -6.75 -1.42
N ASP A 56 -4.58 -5.79 -1.42
CA ASP A 56 -4.79 -4.87 -0.29
C ASP A 56 -5.24 -5.64 0.96
N GLY A 57 -6.11 -6.63 0.80
CA GLY A 57 -6.51 -7.55 1.87
C GLY A 57 -5.33 -8.28 2.50
N TYR A 58 -4.43 -8.84 1.68
CA TYR A 58 -3.19 -9.48 2.17
C TYR A 58 -2.24 -8.48 2.82
N ALA A 59 -2.04 -7.32 2.20
CA ALA A 59 -1.17 -6.28 2.74
C ALA A 59 -1.66 -5.74 4.09
N ARG A 60 -2.97 -5.76 4.35
CA ARG A 60 -3.61 -5.41 5.63
C ARG A 60 -3.54 -6.55 6.65
N GLY A 61 -3.72 -7.80 6.21
CA GLY A 61 -3.75 -8.98 7.08
C GLY A 61 -2.37 -9.38 7.62
N LEU A 62 -1.32 -9.13 6.85
CA LEU A 62 0.08 -9.31 7.25
C LEU A 62 0.52 -8.18 8.19
N THR A 63 0.01 -8.23 9.43
CA THR A 63 0.37 -7.24 10.46
C THR A 63 1.79 -7.46 10.96
N HIS A 64 2.63 -6.41 10.89
CA HIS A 64 3.82 -6.36 11.73
C HIS A 64 3.39 -6.33 13.19
N ARG A 65 3.85 -7.31 13.97
CA ARG A 65 4.22 -7.02 15.35
C ARG A 65 5.62 -6.45 15.29
N VAL A 66 5.81 -5.21 15.76
CA VAL A 66 7.14 -4.71 16.10
C VAL A 66 7.82 -5.83 16.91
N PRO A 67 9.00 -6.33 16.50
CA PRO A 67 9.66 -7.41 17.23
C PRO A 67 9.86 -6.92 18.66
N TYR A 68 9.32 -7.70 19.61
CA TYR A 68 9.38 -7.43 21.03
C TYR A 68 10.80 -7.00 21.40
N GLN A 69 10.97 -5.74 21.83
CA GLN A 69 12.24 -5.30 22.37
C GLN A 69 12.50 -6.10 23.65
N PRO A 70 13.55 -6.94 23.70
CA PRO A 70 13.80 -7.77 24.86
C PRO A 70 14.11 -6.87 26.05
N VAL A 71 13.40 -7.09 27.16
CA VAL A 71 13.77 -6.46 28.43
C VAL A 71 15.12 -7.02 28.89
N PRO A 72 15.99 -6.21 29.53
CA PRO A 72 17.27 -6.69 30.04
C PRO A 72 17.06 -7.93 30.92
N TYR A 73 17.96 -8.93 30.81
CA TYR A 73 17.81 -10.25 31.44
C TYR A 73 17.46 -10.19 32.93
N ALA A 74 18.00 -9.20 33.65
CA ALA A 74 17.72 -8.97 35.07
C ALA A 74 16.24 -8.67 35.40
N TYR A 75 15.44 -8.29 34.40
CA TYR A 75 14.01 -7.96 34.55
C TYR A 75 13.11 -8.91 33.75
N ALA A 76 13.68 -9.85 32.99
CA ALA A 76 12.93 -10.84 32.23
C ALA A 76 12.12 -11.73 33.18
N GLY A 77 10.80 -11.82 32.96
CA GLY A 77 9.87 -12.61 33.80
C GLY A 77 9.35 -11.89 35.05
N THR A 78 9.78 -10.65 35.33
CA THR A 78 9.22 -9.85 36.44
C THR A 78 8.00 -9.05 35.99
N ILE A 79 7.06 -8.74 36.89
CA ILE A 79 5.92 -7.85 36.59
C ILE A 79 6.41 -6.47 36.13
N GLY A 80 7.49 -5.96 36.73
CA GLY A 80 8.13 -4.70 36.30
C GLY A 80 8.72 -4.76 34.89
N GLY A 81 9.33 -5.89 34.51
CA GLY A 81 9.79 -6.13 33.14
C GLY A 81 8.64 -6.31 32.15
N ALA A 82 7.56 -6.99 32.52
CA ALA A 82 6.38 -7.12 31.66
C ALA A 82 5.72 -5.74 31.38
N ILE A 83 5.53 -4.93 32.42
CA ILE A 83 4.93 -3.59 32.31
C ILE A 83 5.88 -2.63 31.58
N GLY A 84 7.16 -2.58 31.99
CA GLY A 84 8.16 -1.71 31.35
C GLY A 84 8.41 -2.08 29.88
N GLY A 85 8.44 -3.38 29.57
CA GLY A 85 8.53 -3.87 28.19
C GLY A 85 7.28 -3.53 27.37
N ALA A 86 6.07 -3.63 27.93
CA ALA A 86 4.85 -3.24 27.25
C ALA A 86 4.82 -1.73 26.94
N ILE A 87 5.20 -0.89 27.91
CA ILE A 87 5.28 0.57 27.73
C ILE A 87 6.36 0.94 26.70
N GLY A 88 7.54 0.32 26.79
CA GLY A 88 8.64 0.57 25.85
C GLY A 88 8.29 0.21 24.41
N ASN A 89 7.64 -0.95 24.20
CA ASN A 89 7.17 -1.36 22.87
C ASN A 89 6.03 -0.48 22.36
N ALA A 90 5.10 -0.04 23.23
CA ALA A 90 4.05 0.90 22.85
C ALA A 90 4.62 2.27 22.43
N LEU A 91 5.65 2.76 23.13
CA LEU A 91 6.34 4.00 22.78
C LEU A 91 7.10 3.86 21.46
N ALA A 92 7.80 2.75 21.26
CA ALA A 92 8.51 2.46 20.01
C ALA A 92 7.55 2.33 18.81
N ASP A 93 6.40 1.67 18.98
CA ASP A 93 5.37 1.59 17.94
C ASP A 93 4.72 2.95 17.64
N ALA A 94 4.53 3.79 18.66
CA ALA A 94 4.03 5.15 18.49
C ALA A 94 4.99 6.03 17.68
N ILE A 95 6.31 5.84 17.85
CA ILE A 95 7.34 6.64 17.17
C ILE A 95 7.66 6.07 15.78
N TYR A 96 7.96 4.77 15.68
CA TYR A 96 8.50 4.15 14.47
C TYR A 96 7.50 3.29 13.71
N GLY A 97 6.41 2.86 14.35
CA GLY A 97 5.46 1.92 13.76
C GLY A 97 4.81 2.44 12.48
N SER A 98 4.63 3.76 12.37
CA SER A 98 3.97 4.37 11.21
C SER A 98 4.78 4.21 9.91
N ALA A 99 6.11 4.35 9.97
CA ALA A 99 6.97 4.23 8.80
C ALA A 99 7.10 2.76 8.39
N GLU A 100 7.21 1.87 9.38
CA GLU A 100 7.32 0.44 9.17
C GLU A 100 6.03 -0.16 8.58
N ARG A 101 4.85 0.23 9.10
CA ARG A 101 3.55 -0.18 8.55
C ARG A 101 3.42 0.20 7.06
N ARG A 102 3.80 1.43 6.70
CA ARG A 102 3.80 1.88 5.29
C ARG A 102 4.77 1.08 4.44
N ARG A 103 6.00 0.85 4.93
CA ARG A 103 7.02 0.06 4.23
C ARG A 103 6.51 -1.36 3.95
N GLN A 104 5.91 -2.01 4.93
CA GLN A 104 5.39 -3.37 4.77
C GLN A 104 4.20 -3.43 3.85
N ARG A 105 3.26 -2.48 3.94
CA ARG A 105 2.17 -2.40 2.97
C ARG A 105 2.72 -2.33 1.54
N ARG A 106 3.72 -1.47 1.30
CA ARG A 106 4.35 -1.36 -0.02
C ARG A 106 4.97 -2.68 -0.47
N TYR A 107 5.78 -3.32 0.39
CA TYR A 107 6.40 -4.61 0.11
C TYR A 107 5.36 -5.69 -0.22
N ASN A 108 4.36 -5.87 0.64
CA ASN A 108 3.31 -6.88 0.46
C ASN A 108 2.50 -6.66 -0.83
N MET A 109 2.16 -5.40 -1.13
CA MET A 109 1.49 -5.05 -2.38
C MET A 109 2.34 -5.38 -3.60
N ARG A 110 3.65 -5.03 -3.59
CA ARG A 110 4.58 -5.34 -4.69
C ARG A 110 4.70 -6.83 -4.92
N THR A 111 4.91 -7.61 -3.86
CA THR A 111 5.01 -9.07 -3.95
C THR A 111 3.74 -9.69 -4.52
N CYS A 112 2.57 -9.32 -3.98
CA CYS A 112 1.30 -9.89 -4.42
C CYS A 112 0.96 -9.52 -5.86
N MET A 113 1.09 -8.23 -6.23
CA MET A 113 0.80 -7.76 -7.59
C MET A 113 1.82 -8.27 -8.60
N GLY A 114 3.09 -8.39 -8.21
CA GLY A 114 4.14 -8.99 -9.02
C GLY A 114 3.86 -10.46 -9.35
N PHE A 115 3.40 -11.25 -8.37
CA PHE A 115 2.97 -12.64 -8.61
C PHE A 115 1.78 -12.73 -9.59
N LYS A 116 0.89 -11.73 -9.55
CA LYS A 116 -0.22 -11.59 -10.49
C LYS A 116 0.19 -11.04 -11.87
N GLY A 117 1.48 -10.81 -12.11
CA GLY A 117 2.01 -10.38 -13.40
C GLY A 117 1.92 -8.89 -13.69
N TYR A 118 1.63 -8.06 -12.68
CA TYR A 118 1.70 -6.60 -12.86
C TYR A 118 3.14 -6.12 -12.87
N ARG A 119 3.42 -5.18 -13.78
CA ARG A 119 4.65 -4.38 -13.77
C ARG A 119 4.48 -3.17 -12.86
N ILE A 120 5.58 -2.65 -12.37
CA ILE A 120 5.62 -1.53 -11.43
C ILE A 120 6.18 -0.31 -12.16
N TYR A 121 5.51 0.82 -12.04
CA TYR A 121 5.92 2.07 -12.65
C TYR A 121 5.99 3.17 -11.60
N GLY A 122 7.15 3.81 -11.51
CA GLY A 122 7.38 4.96 -10.65
C GLY A 122 6.68 6.21 -11.17
N LEU A 123 6.32 7.11 -10.25
CA LEU A 123 5.74 8.41 -10.57
C LEU A 123 6.13 9.46 -9.51
N SER A 124 5.93 10.73 -9.84
CA SER A 124 6.11 11.80 -8.87
C SER A 124 5.09 11.69 -7.73
N LYS A 125 5.50 12.12 -6.53
CA LYS A 125 4.64 12.13 -5.35
C LYS A 125 3.27 12.81 -5.58
N PRO A 126 3.20 14.02 -6.19
CA PRO A 126 1.91 14.68 -6.36
C PRO A 126 0.94 13.89 -7.25
N LEU A 127 1.45 13.21 -8.28
CA LEU A 127 0.63 12.35 -9.13
C LEU A 127 0.18 11.09 -8.38
N TRP A 128 1.06 10.52 -7.55
CA TRP A 128 0.72 9.36 -6.73
C TRP A 128 -0.37 9.66 -5.72
N GLU A 129 -0.30 10.80 -5.02
CA GLU A 129 -1.26 11.23 -4.01
C GLU A 129 -2.66 11.53 -4.58
N ALA A 130 -2.78 11.74 -5.90
CA ALA A 130 -4.07 11.99 -6.55
C ALA A 130 -5.01 10.76 -6.52
N PHE A 131 -4.47 9.55 -6.42
CA PHE A 131 -5.25 8.31 -6.47
C PHE A 131 -4.80 7.21 -5.50
N ASN A 132 -3.76 7.44 -4.72
CA ASN A 132 -3.30 6.52 -3.68
C ASN A 132 -3.51 7.08 -2.29
N PHE A 133 -3.28 6.23 -1.30
CA PHE A 133 -3.34 6.57 0.11
C PHE A 133 -2.19 5.88 0.85
N GLU A 134 -1.78 6.48 1.96
CA GLU A 134 -0.90 5.84 2.92
C GLU A 134 -1.59 5.67 4.27
N GLU A 135 -1.43 4.49 4.86
CA GLU A 135 -1.84 4.24 6.23
C GLU A 135 -0.60 4.12 7.11
N GLY A 136 -0.46 5.08 8.02
CA GLY A 136 0.59 5.09 9.04
C GLY A 136 -0.01 4.97 10.43
N ASN A 137 -0.42 6.12 10.98
CA ASN A 137 -1.01 6.22 12.31
C ASN A 137 -2.53 6.36 12.31
N ARG A 138 -3.13 6.53 11.13
CA ARG A 138 -4.58 6.58 10.96
C ARG A 138 -4.96 5.64 9.83
N ARG A 139 -6.11 5.01 10.01
CA ARG A 139 -6.75 4.24 8.95
C ARG A 139 -7.63 5.17 8.12
N ILE A 140 -7.65 4.94 6.82
CA ILE A 140 -8.67 5.57 5.97
C ILE A 140 -10.01 4.86 6.16
N ASP A 141 -11.11 5.60 5.93
CA ASP A 141 -12.44 5.02 5.92
C ASP A 141 -12.53 3.88 4.88
N GLU A 142 -13.31 2.83 5.17
CA GLU A 142 -13.39 1.67 4.28
C GLU A 142 -14.08 2.01 2.95
N GLY A 143 -15.09 2.89 2.95
CA GLY A 143 -15.74 3.35 1.72
C GLY A 143 -14.76 4.15 0.85
N GLU A 144 -13.99 5.05 1.47
CA GLU A 144 -12.95 5.81 0.77
C GLU A 144 -11.83 4.90 0.24
N ARG A 145 -11.45 3.87 1.00
CA ARG A 145 -10.50 2.86 0.53
C ARG A 145 -11.00 2.17 -0.71
N LEU A 146 -12.19 1.60 -0.66
CA LEU A 146 -12.77 0.87 -1.79
C LEU A 146 -12.89 1.78 -3.02
N ARG A 147 -13.21 3.07 -2.82
CA ARG A 147 -13.19 4.07 -3.89
C ARG A 147 -11.79 4.25 -4.49
N LEU A 148 -10.76 4.46 -3.67
CA LEU A 148 -9.38 4.65 -4.15
C LEU A 148 -8.81 3.39 -4.82
N LEU A 149 -9.14 2.19 -4.32
CA LEU A 149 -8.75 0.92 -4.95
C LEU A 149 -9.37 0.75 -6.34
N GLN A 150 -10.60 1.24 -6.56
CA GLN A 150 -11.20 1.28 -7.89
C GLN A 150 -10.47 2.24 -8.84
N ILE A 151 -10.01 3.40 -8.35
CA ILE A 151 -9.20 4.31 -9.17
C ILE A 151 -7.83 3.68 -9.49
N GLN A 152 -7.20 3.02 -8.52
CA GLN A 152 -5.95 2.28 -8.74
C GLN A 152 -6.15 1.16 -9.77
N ALA A 153 -7.29 0.46 -9.75
CA ALA A 153 -7.64 -0.54 -10.77
C ALA A 153 -7.80 0.09 -12.16
N ARG A 154 -8.46 1.25 -12.23
CA ARG A 154 -8.60 2.00 -13.49
C ARG A 154 -7.25 2.41 -14.08
N VAL A 155 -6.32 2.83 -13.23
CA VAL A 155 -4.93 3.13 -13.60
C VAL A 155 -4.21 1.86 -14.05
N ALA A 156 -4.38 0.75 -13.31
CA ALA A 156 -3.66 -0.49 -13.58
C ALA A 156 -4.10 -1.22 -14.86
N SER A 157 -5.37 -1.10 -15.23
CA SER A 157 -5.94 -1.56 -16.50
C SER A 157 -5.92 -0.46 -17.58
N GLY A 158 -5.19 0.63 -17.35
CA GLY A 158 -5.18 1.82 -18.20
C GLY A 158 -4.25 1.68 -19.42
N PRO A 159 -4.03 2.80 -20.15
CA PRO A 159 -3.06 2.86 -21.24
C PRO A 159 -1.66 2.41 -20.78
N THR A 160 -0.92 1.78 -21.69
CA THR A 160 0.46 1.34 -21.41
C THR A 160 1.34 2.53 -20.98
N PRO A 161 2.01 2.43 -19.83
CA PRO A 161 2.93 3.47 -19.37
C PRO A 161 4.06 3.72 -20.36
N ARG A 162 4.48 4.98 -20.47
CA ARG A 162 5.57 5.40 -21.38
C ARG A 162 6.92 5.52 -20.69
N GLN A 163 6.94 5.48 -19.36
CA GLN A 163 8.11 5.85 -18.55
C GLN A 163 8.02 5.29 -17.13
N GLY A 164 9.15 5.28 -16.44
CA GLY A 164 9.22 4.96 -15.01
C GLY A 164 9.12 3.47 -14.69
N GLU A 165 9.24 2.56 -15.65
CA GLU A 165 9.23 1.12 -15.35
C GLU A 165 10.36 0.77 -14.38
N ILE A 166 9.99 0.12 -13.27
CA ILE A 166 10.92 -0.41 -12.28
C ILE A 166 11.18 -1.87 -12.64
N VAL A 167 12.38 -2.15 -13.11
CA VAL A 167 12.85 -3.53 -13.32
C VAL A 167 13.42 -4.02 -12.00
N GLU A 168 12.62 -4.82 -11.27
CA GLU A 168 13.08 -5.55 -10.07
C GLU A 168 13.72 -6.89 -10.44
#